data_AF-Q94B24-F1
#
_entry.id   AF-Q94B24-F1
#
_cell.length_a   1.000
_cell.length_b   1.000
_cell.length_c   1.000
_cell.angle_alpha   90.00
_cell.angle_beta   90.00
_cell.angle_gamma   90.00
#
_symmetry.space_group_name_H-M   'P 1'
#
loop_
_entity.id
_entity.type
_entity.pdbx_description
1 polymer ?
#
loop_
_entity_poly.entity_id
_entity_poly.type
_entity_poly.pdbx_seq_one_letter_code
_entity_poly.pdbx_strand_id
1 'polypeptide(L)'
;MASSSSSSSSSSLSSILSIVVVLILIVSTAESVKSPFHPRDLLPHLPRQVSWPILNSLYGAADLLPTFIGTASSGNDSVDWKGACFFENTAWLEFHNKSGSEFGGGTLHIKADKAHSWTCMDLYVFATPYRVTWTWYFISRQHTVEFPEWDGKAEYEYVKNKGVSIFLMHAGMLGTLQALWDVFPLFSNTGWGESSNLAFLEKHMGANFEPRPEPWVTNVTTDQIQSGDLLAISKIRGRWGGFETLEKWVSGAYAGHSAVALRDSEGKLWVGESGNENDKGEDVIAILPWEEWWAFEQTKDDSNPQIALLPLHPDVRC
;
A
#
# COMPACT_ATOMS: atom_id res chain seq x y z
N MET A 1 46.43 -60.59 -21.25
CA MET A 1 46.17 -60.04 -22.61
C MET A 1 44.65 -59.91 -22.71
N ALA A 2 44.00 -58.77 -22.95
CA ALA A 2 44.42 -57.43 -23.33
C ALA A 2 43.44 -56.41 -22.71
N SER A 3 43.95 -55.19 -22.50
CA SER A 3 43.26 -53.99 -22.04
C SER A 3 42.69 -53.18 -23.19
N SER A 4 41.49 -52.60 -23.04
CA SER A 4 41.01 -51.44 -23.84
C SER A 4 39.86 -50.76 -23.08
N SER A 5 40.13 -49.73 -22.27
CA SER A 5 40.20 -48.29 -22.62
C SER A 5 38.85 -47.66 -22.96
N SER A 6 38.24 -47.08 -21.93
CA SER A 6 37.18 -46.07 -21.96
C SER A 6 37.74 -44.71 -22.36
N SER A 7 37.24 -44.08 -23.44
CA SER A 7 37.29 -42.62 -23.63
C SER A 7 36.66 -42.19 -24.96
N SER A 8 35.41 -41.73 -24.98
CA SER A 8 34.89 -40.90 -26.10
C SER A 8 33.51 -40.27 -25.82
N SER A 9 33.32 -39.54 -24.71
CA SER A 9 32.06 -38.79 -24.50
C SER A 9 32.21 -37.41 -23.84
N SER A 10 33.42 -36.96 -23.50
CA SER A 10 33.64 -35.66 -22.83
C SER A 10 33.83 -34.47 -23.77
N SER A 11 34.13 -34.70 -25.06
CA SER A 11 34.46 -33.61 -26.00
C SER A 11 33.25 -32.89 -26.59
N SER A 12 32.08 -33.53 -26.69
CA SER A 12 30.89 -32.93 -27.31
C SER A 12 30.18 -31.93 -26.39
N LEU A 13 30.05 -32.22 -25.10
CA LEU A 13 29.42 -31.34 -24.11
C LEU A 13 30.22 -30.05 -23.87
N SER A 14 31.55 -30.15 -23.80
CA SER A 14 32.41 -28.96 -23.66
C SER A 14 32.32 -28.06 -24.89
N SER A 15 32.22 -28.64 -26.08
CA SER A 15 32.12 -27.89 -27.33
C SER A 15 30.77 -27.17 -27.46
N ILE A 16 29.67 -27.79 -27.02
CA ILE A 16 28.35 -27.16 -26.98
C ILE A 16 28.32 -26.02 -25.96
N LEU A 17 28.89 -26.22 -24.77
CA LEU A 17 28.96 -25.18 -23.74
C LEU A 17 29.81 -23.98 -24.20
N SER A 18 30.93 -24.23 -24.87
CA SER A 18 31.76 -23.16 -25.46
C SER A 18 31.03 -22.40 -26.57
N ILE A 19 30.26 -23.08 -27.41
CA ILE A 19 29.44 -22.44 -28.45
C ILE A 19 28.35 -21.57 -27.81
N VAL A 20 27.68 -22.04 -26.75
CA VAL A 20 26.67 -21.26 -26.02
C VAL A 20 27.29 -20.04 -25.35
N VAL A 21 28.44 -20.17 -24.70
CA VAL A 21 29.14 -19.05 -24.05
C VAL A 21 29.62 -18.02 -25.10
N VAL A 22 30.13 -18.49 -26.24
CA VAL A 22 30.52 -17.59 -27.35
C VAL A 22 29.31 -16.91 -27.98
N LEU A 23 28.16 -17.58 -28.11
CA LEU A 23 26.91 -16.95 -28.55
C LEU A 23 26.41 -15.90 -27.55
N ILE A 24 26.48 -16.16 -26.25
CA ILE A 24 26.12 -15.18 -25.20
C ILE A 24 27.05 -13.96 -25.27
N LEU A 25 28.36 -14.17 -25.50
CA LEU A 25 29.35 -13.10 -25.62
C LEU A 25 29.21 -12.30 -26.93
N ILE A 26 28.81 -12.93 -28.04
CA ILE A 26 28.58 -12.24 -29.32
C ILE A 26 27.29 -11.41 -29.25
N VAL A 27 26.22 -11.93 -28.63
CA VAL A 27 24.95 -11.19 -28.42
C VAL A 27 25.14 -9.96 -27.53
N SER A 28 26.13 -9.97 -26.62
CA SER A 28 26.44 -8.81 -25.77
C SER A 28 27.26 -7.70 -26.47
N THR A 29 27.73 -7.94 -27.70
CA THR A 29 28.44 -6.95 -28.53
C THR A 29 27.60 -6.37 -29.68
N ALA A 30 26.40 -6.90 -29.89
CA ALA A 30 25.43 -6.29 -30.79
C ALA A 30 24.79 -5.07 -30.10
N GLU A 31 24.68 -3.96 -30.82
CA GLU A 31 23.88 -2.80 -30.40
C GLU A 31 22.56 -3.28 -29.79
N SER A 32 22.22 -2.74 -28.61
CA SER A 32 21.08 -3.09 -27.75
C SER A 32 19.75 -3.25 -28.52
N VAL A 33 19.55 -4.39 -29.18
CA VAL A 33 18.24 -4.85 -29.60
C VAL A 33 17.49 -5.14 -28.31
N LYS A 34 16.49 -4.31 -28.00
CA LYS A 34 15.67 -4.46 -26.80
C LYS A 34 15.22 -5.93 -26.71
N SER A 35 15.62 -6.59 -25.63
CA SER A 35 15.23 -7.99 -25.40
C SER A 35 13.71 -8.07 -25.41
N PRO A 36 13.10 -9.05 -26.10
CA PRO A 36 11.64 -9.17 -26.14
C PRO A 36 11.05 -9.37 -24.74
N PHE A 37 11.83 -9.94 -23.82
CA PHE A 37 11.45 -10.15 -22.43
C PHE A 37 12.65 -9.89 -21.51
N HIS A 38 12.42 -9.28 -20.35
CA HIS A 38 13.41 -9.31 -19.28
C HIS A 38 13.21 -10.61 -18.47
N PRO A 39 14.27 -11.28 -17.98
CA PRO A 39 14.13 -12.53 -17.22
C PRO A 39 13.17 -12.44 -16.02
N ARG A 40 13.08 -11.26 -15.39
CA ARG A 40 12.14 -11.00 -14.30
C ARG A 40 10.67 -10.94 -14.76
N ASP A 41 10.42 -10.51 -15.99
CA ASP A 41 9.07 -10.42 -16.57
C ASP A 41 8.48 -11.81 -16.87
N LEU A 42 9.36 -12.82 -17.02
CA LEU A 42 8.96 -14.20 -17.25
C LEU A 42 8.68 -14.97 -15.96
N LEU A 43 9.16 -14.48 -14.81
CA LEU A 43 8.98 -15.16 -13.52
C LEU A 43 7.50 -15.47 -13.21
N PRO A 44 6.55 -14.54 -13.44
CA PRO A 44 5.14 -14.83 -13.19
C PRO A 44 4.53 -15.91 -14.10
N HIS A 45 5.15 -16.19 -15.27
CA HIS A 45 4.71 -17.21 -16.21
C HIS A 45 5.31 -18.60 -15.93
N LEU A 46 6.27 -18.69 -15.00
CA LEU A 46 6.83 -19.97 -14.55
C LEU A 46 5.96 -20.61 -13.46
N PRO A 47 5.98 -21.95 -13.31
CA PRO A 47 5.28 -22.65 -12.25
C PRO A 47 5.60 -22.05 -10.87
N ARG A 48 4.56 -21.87 -10.04
CA ARG A 48 4.69 -21.24 -8.70
C ARG A 48 5.81 -21.86 -7.86
N GLN A 49 6.04 -23.17 -7.96
CA GLN A 49 7.10 -23.84 -7.21
C GLN A 49 8.52 -23.29 -7.50
N VAL A 50 8.72 -22.73 -8.70
CA VAL A 50 10.00 -22.16 -9.13
C VAL A 50 9.99 -20.64 -9.02
N SER A 51 8.91 -19.98 -9.44
CA SER A 51 8.83 -18.52 -9.44
C SER A 51 8.62 -17.93 -8.05
N TRP A 52 7.90 -18.62 -7.16
CA TRP A 52 7.48 -18.08 -5.87
C TRP A 52 8.63 -17.81 -4.90
N PRO A 53 9.62 -18.70 -4.71
CA PRO A 53 10.78 -18.39 -3.87
C PRO A 53 11.60 -17.23 -4.42
N ILE A 54 11.70 -17.11 -5.75
CA ILE A 54 12.47 -16.07 -6.43
C ILE A 54 11.75 -14.73 -6.29
N LEU A 55 10.45 -14.68 -6.58
CA LEU A 55 9.62 -13.47 -6.45
C LEU A 55 9.60 -12.96 -5.02
N ASN A 56 9.45 -13.84 -4.02
CA ASN A 56 9.49 -13.46 -2.60
C ASN A 56 10.89 -12.99 -2.14
N SER A 57 11.95 -13.36 -2.85
CA SER A 57 13.31 -12.83 -2.58
C SER A 57 13.58 -11.49 -3.29
N LEU A 58 12.89 -11.24 -4.41
CA LEU A 58 13.07 -10.05 -5.23
C LEU A 58 12.23 -8.87 -4.75
N TYR A 59 11.09 -9.14 -4.11
CA TYR A 59 10.16 -8.12 -3.62
C TYR A 59 9.85 -8.38 -2.14
N GLY A 60 10.13 -7.39 -1.30
CA GLY A 60 9.69 -7.35 0.08
C GLY A 60 8.28 -6.77 0.22
N ALA A 61 7.69 -6.87 1.39
CA ALA A 61 6.37 -6.28 1.65
C ALA A 61 6.35 -4.75 1.46
N ALA A 62 7.48 -4.07 1.68
CA ALA A 62 7.62 -2.64 1.41
C ALA A 62 7.56 -2.30 -0.10
N ASP A 63 7.95 -3.22 -0.98
CA ASP A 63 7.85 -3.04 -2.44
C ASP A 63 6.41 -3.16 -2.95
N LEU A 64 5.48 -3.55 -2.06
CA LEU A 64 4.03 -3.57 -2.29
C LEU A 64 3.40 -2.20 -2.05
N LEU A 65 4.13 -1.23 -1.47
CA LEU A 65 3.60 0.08 -1.19
C LEU A 65 3.88 1.04 -2.36
N PRO A 66 2.90 1.91 -2.70
CA PRO A 66 3.11 2.95 -3.68
C PRO A 66 4.24 3.88 -3.24
N THR A 67 5.28 4.00 -4.07
CA THR A 67 6.37 4.96 -3.83
C THR A 67 5.98 6.30 -4.38
N PHE A 68 6.04 7.34 -3.54
CA PHE A 68 5.77 8.71 -3.99
C PHE A 68 6.82 9.17 -5.00
N ILE A 69 6.36 9.60 -6.17
CA ILE A 69 7.21 10.05 -7.27
C ILE A 69 7.28 11.57 -7.34
N GLY A 70 6.13 12.23 -7.15
CA GLY A 70 6.02 13.67 -7.25
C GLY A 70 4.58 14.09 -7.47
N THR A 71 4.40 15.38 -7.77
CA THR A 71 3.07 15.98 -7.89
C THR A 71 2.96 16.78 -9.18
N ALA A 72 1.96 16.45 -10.01
CA ALA A 72 1.70 17.18 -11.25
C ALA A 72 0.69 18.31 -11.00
N SER A 73 1.09 19.55 -11.22
CA SER A 73 0.30 20.76 -10.98
C SER A 73 0.04 21.52 -12.27
N SER A 74 -0.84 22.53 -12.22
CA SER A 74 -1.03 23.44 -13.35
C SER A 74 0.04 24.53 -13.37
N GLY A 75 0.88 24.50 -14.40
CA GLY A 75 1.79 25.58 -14.74
C GLY A 75 3.21 25.10 -14.97
N ASN A 76 3.55 24.68 -16.20
CA ASN A 76 4.88 24.27 -16.69
C ASN A 76 5.73 23.31 -15.83
N ASP A 77 5.25 22.89 -14.66
CA ASP A 77 5.93 22.01 -13.74
C ASP A 77 5.63 20.58 -14.16
N SER A 78 6.51 20.03 -14.99
CA SER A 78 6.51 18.62 -15.33
C SER A 78 7.27 17.82 -14.29
N VAL A 79 6.73 16.66 -13.92
CA VAL A 79 7.43 15.71 -13.04
C VAL A 79 8.11 14.68 -13.92
N ASP A 80 9.42 14.51 -13.75
CA ASP A 80 10.20 13.49 -14.44
C ASP A 80 10.68 12.42 -13.47
N TRP A 81 10.61 11.15 -13.88
CA TRP A 81 11.09 10.04 -13.06
C TRP A 81 11.51 8.83 -13.87
N LYS A 82 12.20 7.92 -13.19
CA LYS A 82 12.53 6.58 -13.69
C LYS A 82 11.56 5.57 -13.07
N GLY A 83 10.77 4.92 -13.91
CA GLY A 83 9.86 3.85 -13.53
C GLY A 83 10.54 2.48 -13.43
N ALA A 84 9.76 1.45 -13.08
CA ALA A 84 10.26 0.08 -13.04
C ALA A 84 10.41 -0.47 -14.47
N CYS A 85 9.42 -0.20 -15.34
CA CYS A 85 9.40 -0.59 -16.75
C CYS A 85 9.97 0.49 -17.69
N PHE A 86 9.56 1.74 -17.49
CA PHE A 86 9.90 2.86 -18.37
C PHE A 86 10.93 3.76 -17.69
N PHE A 87 12.05 4.05 -18.36
CA PHE A 87 13.14 4.78 -17.73
C PHE A 87 13.07 6.30 -17.88
N GLU A 88 12.26 6.79 -18.83
CA GLU A 88 12.09 8.22 -19.07
C GLU A 88 10.61 8.54 -19.06
N ASN A 89 10.10 8.88 -17.88
CA ASN A 89 8.71 9.23 -17.68
C ASN A 89 8.57 10.71 -17.35
N THR A 90 7.52 11.32 -17.89
CA THR A 90 7.14 12.70 -17.61
C THR A 90 5.64 12.78 -17.37
N ALA A 91 5.19 13.62 -16.43
CA ALA A 91 3.78 13.91 -16.22
C ALA A 91 3.51 15.40 -16.05
N TRP A 92 2.35 15.85 -16.54
CA TRP A 92 1.85 17.22 -16.36
C TRP A 92 0.32 17.23 -16.32
N LEU A 93 -0.26 18.23 -15.64
CA LEU A 93 -1.69 18.35 -15.44
C LEU A 93 -2.26 19.54 -16.23
N GLU A 94 -3.33 19.29 -16.98
CA GLU A 94 -4.08 20.31 -17.70
C GLU A 94 -5.49 20.43 -17.14
N PHE A 95 -5.87 21.62 -16.67
CA PHE A 95 -7.24 21.88 -16.23
C PHE A 95 -8.15 22.09 -17.43
N HIS A 96 -9.40 21.66 -17.32
CA HIS A 96 -10.41 21.90 -18.34
C HIS A 96 -11.80 22.05 -17.72
N ASN A 97 -12.72 22.70 -18.43
CA ASN A 97 -14.12 22.76 -18.03
C ASN A 97 -15.04 22.10 -19.07
N LYS A 98 -14.82 20.80 -19.32
CA LYS A 98 -15.62 20.00 -20.26
C LYS A 98 -17.03 19.69 -19.71
N SER A 99 -17.16 19.56 -18.39
CA SER A 99 -18.42 19.26 -17.68
C SER A 99 -19.35 20.48 -17.56
N GLY A 100 -18.81 21.69 -17.66
CA GLY A 100 -19.58 22.93 -17.47
C GLY A 100 -19.88 23.26 -16.01
N SER A 101 -19.25 22.55 -15.06
CA SER A 101 -19.41 22.83 -13.63
C SER A 101 -18.60 24.05 -13.20
N GLU A 102 -18.88 24.54 -11.98
CA GLU A 102 -18.19 25.70 -11.40
C GLU A 102 -16.67 25.48 -11.33
N PHE A 103 -16.24 24.26 -11.01
CA PHE A 103 -14.82 23.93 -10.80
C PHE A 103 -14.18 23.16 -11.96
N GLY A 104 -14.96 22.66 -12.93
CA GLY A 104 -14.46 21.85 -14.02
C GLY A 104 -13.72 20.59 -13.54
N GLY A 105 -12.75 20.14 -14.33
CA GLY A 105 -11.94 18.95 -14.11
C GLY A 105 -10.51 19.12 -14.62
N GLY A 106 -9.83 18.02 -14.88
CA GLY A 106 -8.48 18.05 -15.45
C GLY A 106 -8.07 16.75 -16.13
N THR A 107 -7.11 16.86 -17.04
CA THR A 107 -6.47 15.74 -17.72
C THR A 107 -5.02 15.65 -17.24
N LEU A 108 -4.67 14.56 -16.56
CA LEU A 108 -3.29 14.25 -16.23
C LEU A 108 -2.65 13.49 -17.40
N HIS A 109 -1.66 14.10 -18.03
CA HIS A 109 -0.90 13.49 -19.10
C HIS A 109 0.33 12.81 -18.55
N ILE A 110 0.58 11.58 -19.02
CA ILE A 110 1.75 10.80 -18.64
C ILE A 110 2.40 10.26 -19.89
N LYS A 111 3.63 10.72 -20.14
CA LYS A 111 4.47 10.20 -21.21
C LYS A 111 5.39 9.16 -20.61
N ALA A 112 5.18 7.89 -20.98
CA ALA A 112 6.05 6.79 -20.60
C ALA A 112 6.98 6.44 -21.76
N ASP A 113 8.30 6.56 -21.57
CA ASP A 113 9.29 6.34 -22.61
C ASP A 113 10.43 5.40 -22.19
N LYS A 114 11.11 4.83 -23.19
CA LYS A 114 12.23 3.90 -23.05
C LYS A 114 11.91 2.69 -22.16
N ALA A 115 10.86 1.96 -22.54
CA ALA A 115 10.58 0.62 -21.99
C ALA A 115 11.81 -0.29 -22.10
N HIS A 116 12.13 -1.00 -21.01
CA HIS A 116 13.28 -1.92 -20.97
C HIS A 116 12.98 -3.30 -21.57
N SER A 117 11.71 -3.68 -21.70
CA SER A 117 11.27 -4.89 -22.41
C SER A 117 9.90 -4.65 -23.05
N TRP A 118 9.41 -5.58 -23.86
CA TRP A 118 8.09 -5.46 -24.51
C TRP A 118 6.93 -5.91 -23.61
N THR A 119 7.22 -6.61 -22.53
CA THR A 119 6.23 -7.17 -21.61
C THR A 119 6.24 -6.53 -20.24
N CYS A 120 7.16 -5.61 -19.96
CA CYS A 120 7.16 -4.90 -18.69
C CYS A 120 5.96 -3.95 -18.60
N MET A 121 5.63 -3.59 -17.36
CA MET A 121 4.51 -2.70 -17.08
C MET A 121 4.72 -1.98 -15.76
N ASP A 122 4.39 -0.69 -15.76
CA ASP A 122 4.29 0.10 -14.55
C ASP A 122 2.82 0.27 -14.16
N LEU A 123 2.57 0.24 -12.86
CA LEU A 123 1.27 0.57 -12.28
C LEU A 123 1.40 1.83 -11.43
N TYR A 124 0.52 2.79 -11.66
CA TYR A 124 0.51 4.08 -10.99
C TYR A 124 -0.76 4.27 -10.18
N VAL A 125 -0.61 4.93 -9.04
CA VAL A 125 -1.71 5.44 -8.21
C VAL A 125 -1.64 6.96 -8.25
N PHE A 126 -2.77 7.61 -8.48
CA PHE A 126 -2.92 9.06 -8.50
C PHE A 126 -3.88 9.45 -7.39
N ALA A 127 -3.45 10.36 -6.52
CA ALA A 127 -4.20 10.72 -5.34
C ALA A 127 -4.30 12.23 -5.14
N THR A 128 -5.47 12.64 -4.69
CA THR A 128 -5.72 13.88 -3.95
C THR A 128 -6.21 13.48 -2.56
N PRO A 129 -6.31 14.40 -1.58
CA PRO A 129 -6.98 14.11 -0.31
C PRO A 129 -8.45 13.68 -0.44
N TYR A 130 -9.05 13.85 -1.63
CA TYR A 130 -10.47 13.61 -1.88
C TYR A 130 -10.72 12.35 -2.71
N ARG A 131 -9.76 11.89 -3.51
CA ARG A 131 -9.92 10.69 -4.35
C ARG A 131 -8.60 10.00 -4.65
N VAL A 132 -8.73 8.69 -4.92
CA VAL A 132 -7.64 7.84 -5.40
C VAL A 132 -8.07 7.16 -6.69
N THR A 133 -7.24 7.22 -7.72
CA THR A 133 -7.41 6.48 -8.97
C THR A 133 -6.10 5.80 -9.35
N TRP A 134 -6.14 4.85 -10.27
CA TRP A 134 -4.99 4.02 -10.61
C TRP A 134 -5.05 3.58 -12.07
N THR A 135 -3.89 3.37 -12.68
CA THR A 135 -3.80 2.90 -14.07
C THR A 135 -2.49 2.18 -14.32
N TRP A 136 -2.43 1.39 -15.39
CA TRP A 136 -1.23 0.65 -15.78
C TRP A 136 -0.81 0.98 -17.21
N TYR A 137 0.49 0.97 -17.44
CA TYR A 137 1.09 1.26 -18.73
C TYR A 137 1.96 0.09 -19.18
N PHE A 138 1.66 -0.44 -20.37
CA PHE A 138 2.39 -1.54 -21.01
C PHE A 138 3.03 -1.12 -22.35
N ILE A 139 2.75 0.11 -22.81
CA ILE A 139 3.29 0.67 -24.06
C ILE A 139 3.97 2.00 -23.78
N SER A 140 5.11 2.17 -24.44
CA SER A 140 5.86 3.42 -24.53
C SER A 140 5.08 4.42 -25.38
N ARG A 141 4.19 5.20 -24.75
CA ARG A 141 3.37 6.23 -25.40
C ARG A 141 2.91 7.26 -24.37
N GLN A 142 2.28 8.31 -24.87
CA GLN A 142 1.51 9.22 -24.02
C GLN A 142 0.17 8.57 -23.64
N HIS A 143 -0.15 8.65 -22.36
CA HIS A 143 -1.39 8.19 -21.76
C HIS A 143 -2.03 9.35 -21.01
N THR A 144 -3.31 9.22 -20.70
CA THR A 144 -4.09 10.25 -20.02
C THR A 144 -4.95 9.65 -18.93
N VAL A 145 -5.04 10.31 -17.79
CA VAL A 145 -6.03 10.05 -16.75
C VAL A 145 -6.96 11.25 -16.70
N GLU A 146 -8.24 11.00 -16.95
CA GLU A 146 -9.26 12.04 -16.97
C GLU A 146 -9.92 12.17 -15.60
N PHE A 147 -9.99 13.39 -15.11
CA PHE A 147 -10.81 13.81 -13.97
C PHE A 147 -11.95 14.65 -14.55
N PRO A 148 -13.14 14.06 -14.81
CA PRO A 148 -14.22 14.77 -15.50
C PRO A 148 -14.66 16.02 -14.74
N GLU A 149 -14.71 15.90 -13.41
CA GLU A 149 -15.11 16.95 -12.49
C GLU A 149 -14.43 16.77 -11.13
N TRP A 150 -13.94 17.88 -10.55
CA TRP A 150 -13.46 17.95 -9.17
C TRP A 150 -14.62 17.91 -8.19
N ASP A 151 -14.42 17.29 -7.02
CA ASP A 151 -15.47 16.99 -6.05
C ASP A 151 -16.11 18.27 -5.47
N GLY A 152 -15.31 19.33 -5.40
CA GLY A 152 -15.77 20.67 -5.09
C GLY A 152 -14.63 21.66 -5.00
N LYS A 153 -14.92 22.83 -4.41
CA LYS A 153 -13.96 23.92 -4.24
C LYS A 153 -12.68 23.47 -3.52
N ALA A 154 -12.81 22.60 -2.53
CA ALA A 154 -11.70 22.17 -1.69
C ALA A 154 -10.69 21.33 -2.49
N GLU A 155 -11.17 20.36 -3.27
CA GLU A 155 -10.30 19.60 -4.18
C GLU A 155 -9.72 20.48 -5.27
N TYR A 156 -10.53 21.33 -5.90
CA TYR A 156 -10.07 22.25 -6.95
C TYR A 156 -8.91 23.15 -6.47
N GLU A 157 -9.07 23.80 -5.32
CA GLU A 157 -8.02 24.65 -4.75
C GLU A 157 -6.81 23.83 -4.28
N TYR A 158 -7.01 22.62 -3.75
CA TYR A 158 -5.90 21.73 -3.43
C TYR A 158 -5.09 21.39 -4.68
N VAL A 159 -5.73 20.91 -5.75
CA VAL A 159 -5.04 20.49 -6.98
C VAL A 159 -4.38 21.68 -7.67
N LYS A 160 -5.00 22.86 -7.63
CA LYS A 160 -4.39 24.09 -8.17
C LYS A 160 -3.11 24.49 -7.44
N ASN A 161 -3.07 24.35 -6.11
CA ASN A 161 -1.95 24.80 -5.28
C ASN A 161 -0.89 23.72 -5.01
N LYS A 162 -1.28 22.45 -5.05
CA LYS A 162 -0.43 21.29 -4.70
C LYS A 162 -0.26 20.32 -5.86
N GLY A 163 -1.26 20.18 -6.73
CA GLY A 163 -1.29 19.21 -7.82
C GLY A 163 -1.85 17.83 -7.42
N VAL A 164 -1.82 16.90 -8.36
CA VAL A 164 -2.19 15.48 -8.15
C VAL A 164 -0.94 14.68 -7.81
N SER A 165 -0.97 13.95 -6.69
CA SER A 165 0.16 13.13 -6.24
C SER A 165 0.25 11.86 -7.07
N ILE A 166 1.44 11.54 -7.55
CA ILE A 166 1.74 10.38 -8.37
C ILE A 166 2.56 9.39 -7.56
N PHE A 167 2.12 8.15 -7.53
CA PHE A 167 2.84 7.06 -6.90
C PHE A 167 3.05 5.90 -7.87
N LEU A 168 4.20 5.23 -7.77
CA LEU A 168 4.57 4.07 -8.57
C LEU A 168 4.58 2.80 -7.72
N MET A 169 3.98 1.75 -8.25
CA MET A 169 4.08 0.40 -7.72
C MET A 169 5.27 -0.33 -8.38
N HIS A 170 6.39 -0.44 -7.66
CA HIS A 170 7.63 -1.02 -8.19
C HIS A 170 7.52 -2.52 -8.53
N ALA A 171 6.55 -3.22 -7.95
CA ALA A 171 6.30 -4.63 -8.21
C ALA A 171 5.58 -4.93 -9.55
N GLY A 172 5.17 -3.91 -10.32
CA GLY A 172 4.41 -4.06 -11.57
C GLY A 172 3.03 -4.70 -11.36
N MET A 173 2.26 -4.98 -12.44
CA MET A 173 0.87 -5.46 -12.29
C MET A 173 0.76 -6.85 -11.65
N LEU A 174 1.68 -7.79 -11.91
CA LEU A 174 1.57 -9.14 -11.36
C LEU A 174 2.01 -9.20 -9.90
N GLY A 175 3.06 -8.47 -9.52
CA GLY A 175 3.40 -8.24 -8.13
C GLY A 175 2.31 -7.46 -7.41
N THR A 176 1.71 -6.45 -8.04
CA THR A 176 0.63 -5.66 -7.43
C THR A 176 -0.71 -6.39 -7.38
N LEU A 177 -1.10 -7.19 -8.37
CA LEU A 177 -2.33 -8.00 -8.29
C LEU A 177 -2.19 -9.09 -7.22
N GLN A 178 -0.99 -9.65 -7.07
CA GLN A 178 -0.70 -10.58 -5.98
C GLN A 178 -0.63 -9.86 -4.63
N ALA A 179 -0.08 -8.65 -4.57
CA ALA A 179 -0.08 -7.80 -3.38
C ALA A 179 -1.52 -7.40 -2.99
N LEU A 180 -2.31 -6.98 -3.96
CA LEU A 180 -3.73 -6.69 -3.81
C LEU A 180 -4.47 -7.95 -3.39
N TRP A 181 -4.07 -9.15 -3.81
CA TRP A 181 -4.64 -10.37 -3.27
C TRP A 181 -4.32 -10.59 -1.78
N ASP A 182 -3.13 -10.18 -1.32
CA ASP A 182 -2.73 -10.25 0.09
C ASP A 182 -3.33 -9.08 0.92
N VAL A 183 -3.63 -7.93 0.29
CA VAL A 183 -4.05 -6.67 0.94
C VAL A 183 -5.55 -6.41 0.86
N PHE A 184 -6.20 -6.70 -0.27
CA PHE A 184 -7.65 -6.53 -0.45
C PHE A 184 -8.50 -7.27 0.60
N PRO A 185 -8.15 -8.51 0.99
CA PRO A 185 -8.89 -9.21 2.04
C PRO A 185 -8.85 -8.48 3.39
N LEU A 186 -7.78 -7.73 3.68
CA LEU A 186 -7.56 -7.07 4.96
C LEU A 186 -8.68 -6.09 5.32
N PHE A 187 -9.27 -5.45 4.30
CA PHE A 187 -10.34 -4.46 4.46
C PHE A 187 -11.74 -5.08 4.51
N SER A 188 -11.86 -6.40 4.39
CA SER A 188 -13.15 -7.09 4.47
C SER A 188 -13.61 -7.23 5.92
N ASN A 189 -14.86 -6.86 6.21
CA ASN A 189 -15.46 -7.13 7.52
C ASN A 189 -16.08 -8.55 7.59
N THR A 190 -15.24 -9.57 7.39
CA THR A 190 -15.65 -10.97 7.42
C THR A 190 -14.63 -11.79 8.20
N GLY A 191 -14.97 -13.03 8.58
CA GLY A 191 -14.00 -13.95 9.18
C GLY A 191 -12.80 -14.25 8.25
N TRP A 192 -12.98 -14.12 6.93
CA TRP A 192 -11.88 -14.19 5.97
C TRP A 192 -10.96 -12.97 6.08
N GLY A 193 -11.51 -11.77 6.20
CA GLY A 193 -10.72 -10.55 6.42
C GLY A 193 -9.95 -10.60 7.74
N GLU A 194 -10.60 -10.99 8.83
CA GLU A 194 -9.96 -11.22 10.13
C GLU A 194 -8.79 -12.20 10.03
N SER A 195 -9.03 -13.38 9.45
CA SER A 195 -7.98 -14.39 9.25
C SER A 195 -6.83 -13.88 8.37
N SER A 196 -7.13 -13.04 7.37
CA SER A 196 -6.13 -12.46 6.47
C SER A 196 -5.27 -11.42 7.19
N ASN A 197 -5.86 -10.58 8.05
CA ASN A 197 -5.11 -9.64 8.88
C ASN A 197 -4.18 -10.38 9.84
N LEU A 198 -4.67 -11.42 10.51
CA LEU A 198 -3.84 -12.26 11.39
C LEU A 198 -2.67 -12.92 10.64
N ALA A 199 -2.94 -13.55 9.49
CA ALA A 199 -1.91 -14.17 8.66
C ALA A 199 -0.90 -13.14 8.12
N PHE A 200 -1.34 -11.92 7.80
CA PHE A 200 -0.47 -10.84 7.38
C PHE A 200 0.51 -10.45 8.50
N LEU A 201 -0.01 -10.21 9.71
CA LEU A 201 0.82 -9.84 10.86
C LEU A 201 1.78 -10.97 11.28
N GLU A 202 1.33 -12.22 11.24
CA GLU A 202 2.20 -13.38 11.49
C GLU A 202 3.33 -13.45 10.46
N LYS A 203 3.00 -13.36 9.16
CA LYS A 203 3.97 -13.45 8.07
C LYS A 203 4.96 -12.29 8.05
N HIS A 204 4.51 -11.07 8.34
CA HIS A 204 5.29 -9.85 8.12
C HIS A 204 5.86 -9.22 9.38
N MET A 205 5.26 -9.45 10.55
CA MET A 205 5.79 -9.01 11.85
C MET A 205 6.33 -10.17 12.70
N GLY A 206 5.97 -11.42 12.40
CA GLY A 206 6.22 -12.55 13.32
C GLY A 206 5.39 -12.45 14.60
N ALA A 207 4.30 -11.67 14.59
CA ALA A 207 3.42 -11.46 15.73
C ALA A 207 2.28 -12.48 15.71
N ASN A 208 1.99 -13.05 16.89
CA ASN A 208 0.86 -13.96 17.05
C ASN A 208 -0.21 -13.32 17.96
N PHE A 209 -1.47 -13.40 17.53
CA PHE A 209 -2.61 -12.81 18.24
C PHE A 209 -3.54 -13.94 18.66
N GLU A 210 -3.58 -14.19 19.96
CA GLU A 210 -4.38 -15.26 20.54
C GLU A 210 -5.71 -14.71 21.08
N PRO A 211 -6.84 -15.43 20.87
CA PRO A 211 -8.10 -15.07 21.48
C PRO A 211 -8.00 -15.00 23.00
N ARG A 212 -8.50 -13.90 23.60
CA ARG A 212 -8.58 -13.77 25.06
C ARG A 212 -9.61 -14.78 25.60
N PRO A 213 -9.29 -15.53 26.67
CA PRO A 213 -10.26 -16.43 27.29
C PRO A 213 -11.45 -15.65 27.88
N GLU A 214 -12.65 -16.20 27.70
CA GLU A 214 -13.89 -15.67 28.27
C GLU A 214 -14.02 -16.01 29.77
N PRO A 215 -14.75 -15.20 30.56
CA PRO A 215 -15.49 -13.99 30.15
C PRO A 215 -14.59 -12.76 30.01
N TRP A 216 -14.87 -11.92 29.00
CA TRP A 216 -14.22 -10.63 28.87
C TRP A 216 -14.83 -9.64 29.85
N VAL A 217 -14.05 -9.27 30.87
CA VAL A 217 -14.46 -8.31 31.90
C VAL A 217 -13.52 -7.12 31.92
N THR A 218 -14.10 -5.93 32.04
CA THR A 218 -13.35 -4.69 32.28
C THR A 218 -13.32 -4.45 33.79
N ASN A 219 -12.16 -4.67 34.41
CA ASN A 219 -11.97 -4.41 35.85
C ASN A 219 -11.69 -2.93 36.16
N VAL A 220 -11.80 -2.05 35.17
CA VAL A 220 -11.51 -0.62 35.28
C VAL A 220 -12.82 0.14 35.42
N THR A 221 -12.91 0.99 36.44
CA THR A 221 -14.03 1.95 36.58
C THR A 221 -13.65 3.29 35.96
N THR A 222 -14.64 4.06 35.51
CA THR A 222 -14.40 5.39 34.91
C THR A 222 -13.66 6.31 35.88
N ASP A 223 -13.90 6.21 37.19
CA ASP A 223 -13.18 6.98 38.23
C ASP A 223 -11.66 6.78 38.24
N GLN A 224 -11.19 5.63 37.75
CA GLN A 224 -9.76 5.32 37.68
C GLN A 224 -9.09 5.96 36.46
N ILE A 225 -9.88 6.39 35.47
CA ILE A 225 -9.40 7.03 34.24
C ILE A 225 -9.22 8.53 34.49
N GLN A 226 -8.05 9.04 34.14
CA GLN A 226 -7.65 10.43 34.34
C GLN A 226 -7.41 11.16 33.03
N SER A 227 -7.46 12.49 33.07
CA SER A 227 -7.10 13.32 31.92
C SER A 227 -5.68 12.99 31.44
N GLY A 228 -5.55 12.75 30.14
CA GLY A 228 -4.30 12.40 29.48
C GLY A 228 -4.02 10.90 29.41
N ASP A 229 -4.76 10.04 30.12
CA ASP A 229 -4.65 8.59 29.94
C ASP A 229 -4.96 8.23 28.48
N LEU A 230 -4.18 7.30 27.92
CA LEU A 230 -4.34 6.86 26.53
C LEU A 230 -5.16 5.58 26.46
N LEU A 231 -6.00 5.49 25.43
CA LEU A 231 -6.70 4.27 25.03
C LEU A 231 -6.01 3.77 23.76
N ALA A 232 -5.31 2.65 23.87
CA ALA A 232 -4.74 1.97 22.71
C ALA A 232 -5.80 1.03 22.13
N ILE A 233 -6.09 1.19 20.85
CA ILE A 233 -7.17 0.51 20.15
C ILE A 233 -6.56 -0.36 19.06
N SER A 234 -6.96 -1.62 19.04
CA SER A 234 -6.53 -2.62 18.08
C SER A 234 -7.75 -3.21 17.39
N LYS A 235 -7.91 -2.94 16.10
CA LYS A 235 -8.89 -3.55 15.21
C LYS A 235 -8.19 -4.55 14.29
N ILE A 236 -8.90 -5.61 13.91
CA ILE A 236 -8.31 -6.71 13.11
C ILE A 236 -9.21 -7.16 11.94
N ARG A 237 -10.34 -6.49 11.73
CA ARG A 237 -11.25 -6.75 10.61
C ARG A 237 -11.94 -5.48 10.14
N GLY A 238 -12.55 -5.52 8.95
CA GLY A 238 -13.20 -4.37 8.35
C GLY A 238 -12.23 -3.32 7.82
N ARG A 239 -12.77 -2.21 7.32
CA ARG A 239 -11.98 -1.13 6.71
C ARG A 239 -10.89 -0.64 7.67
N TRP A 240 -11.27 -0.34 8.90
CA TRP A 240 -10.34 0.17 9.91
C TRP A 240 -9.35 -0.90 10.39
N GLY A 241 -9.77 -2.14 10.58
CA GLY A 241 -8.85 -3.23 10.92
C GLY A 241 -7.79 -3.50 9.84
N GLY A 242 -8.13 -3.32 8.56
CA GLY A 242 -7.17 -3.40 7.46
C GLY A 242 -6.12 -2.29 7.50
N PHE A 243 -6.55 -1.03 7.70
CA PHE A 243 -5.62 0.10 7.87
C PHE A 243 -4.73 -0.10 9.09
N GLU A 244 -5.33 -0.43 10.25
CA GLU A 244 -4.58 -0.67 11.46
C GLU A 244 -3.61 -1.85 11.36
N THR A 245 -3.90 -2.86 10.55
CA THR A 245 -2.97 -3.97 10.31
C THR A 245 -1.71 -3.51 9.60
N LEU A 246 -1.85 -2.61 8.61
CA LEU A 246 -0.71 -2.01 7.94
C LEU A 246 0.06 -1.08 8.91
N GLU A 247 -0.65 -0.32 9.75
CA GLU A 247 -0.04 0.54 10.78
C GLU A 247 0.75 -0.25 11.81
N LYS A 248 0.18 -1.35 12.34
CA LYS A 248 0.86 -2.29 13.25
C LYS A 248 2.14 -2.82 12.61
N TRP A 249 2.06 -3.23 11.34
CA TRP A 249 3.22 -3.75 10.61
C TRP A 249 4.34 -2.72 10.44
N VAL A 250 4.02 -1.50 9.99
CA VAL A 250 5.06 -0.49 9.75
C VAL A 250 5.65 0.11 11.03
N SER A 251 4.87 0.15 12.11
CA SER A 251 5.29 0.73 13.40
C SER A 251 5.89 -0.29 14.36
N GLY A 252 5.64 -1.58 14.16
CA GLY A 252 5.95 -2.62 15.15
C GLY A 252 5.02 -2.64 16.36
N ALA A 253 3.96 -1.81 16.36
CA ALA A 253 2.99 -1.74 17.46
C ALA A 253 1.93 -2.83 17.35
N TYR A 254 1.23 -3.09 18.45
CA TYR A 254 0.09 -4.03 18.52
C TYR A 254 -1.27 -3.30 18.50
N ALA A 255 -1.26 -1.98 18.50
CA ALA A 255 -2.42 -1.10 18.33
C ALA A 255 -2.22 -0.27 17.06
N GLY A 256 -3.28 -0.03 16.30
CA GLY A 256 -3.23 0.87 15.14
C GLY A 256 -3.80 2.25 15.44
N HIS A 257 -4.77 2.33 16.36
CA HIS A 257 -5.43 3.58 16.70
C HIS A 257 -5.24 3.96 18.17
N SER A 258 -5.37 5.24 18.47
CA SER A 258 -5.29 5.76 19.84
C SER A 258 -6.29 6.87 20.08
N ALA A 259 -6.85 6.89 21.28
CA ALA A 259 -7.68 7.97 21.78
C ALA A 259 -7.14 8.46 23.15
N VAL A 260 -7.55 9.66 23.57
CA VAL A 260 -7.15 10.24 24.85
C VAL A 260 -8.37 10.48 25.73
N ALA A 261 -8.27 10.09 27.00
CA ALA A 261 -9.27 10.40 28.01
C ALA A 261 -9.09 11.83 28.52
N LEU A 262 -10.20 12.57 28.66
CA LEU A 262 -10.21 13.94 29.14
C LEU A 262 -11.33 14.12 30.16
N ARG A 263 -11.07 14.83 31.25
CA ARG A 263 -12.10 15.29 32.18
C ARG A 263 -12.34 16.78 32.01
N ASP A 264 -13.60 17.16 32.00
CA ASP A 264 -13.99 18.57 32.06
C ASP A 264 -13.94 19.12 33.50
N SER A 265 -14.28 20.40 33.65
CA SER A 265 -14.32 21.08 34.95
C SER A 265 -15.36 20.53 35.92
N GLU A 266 -16.36 19.78 35.43
CA GLU A 266 -17.39 19.13 36.24
C GLU A 266 -16.98 17.68 36.60
N GLY A 267 -15.83 17.22 36.10
CA GLY A 267 -15.30 15.88 36.31
C GLY A 267 -15.89 14.82 35.37
N LYS A 268 -16.69 15.20 34.37
CA LYS A 268 -17.25 14.26 33.41
C LYS A 268 -16.16 13.77 32.45
N LEU A 269 -16.21 12.48 32.11
CA LEU A 269 -15.23 11.83 31.25
C LEU A 269 -15.61 11.93 29.77
N TRP A 270 -14.63 12.27 28.96
CA TRP A 270 -14.70 12.44 27.51
C TRP A 270 -13.56 11.66 26.85
N VAL A 271 -13.75 11.30 25.59
CA VAL A 271 -12.74 10.65 24.74
C VAL A 271 -12.50 11.54 23.53
N GLY A 272 -11.24 11.98 23.38
CA GLY A 272 -10.79 12.72 22.21
C GLY A 272 -10.06 11.80 21.23
N GLU A 273 -10.47 11.80 19.96
CA GLU A 273 -9.81 11.01 18.91
C GLU A 273 -9.93 11.64 17.53
N SER A 274 -9.07 11.20 16.61
CA SER A 274 -9.16 11.48 15.17
C SER A 274 -9.69 10.26 14.42
N GLY A 275 -10.47 10.47 13.36
CA GLY A 275 -11.01 9.35 12.56
C GLY A 275 -12.42 8.93 13.00
N ASN A 276 -13.13 9.78 13.73
CA ASN A 276 -14.54 9.60 13.99
C ASN A 276 -15.35 10.09 12.78
N GLU A 277 -16.26 9.27 12.26
CA GLU A 277 -17.07 9.60 11.09
C GLU A 277 -18.26 10.49 11.48
N ASN A 278 -18.40 11.66 10.86
CA ASN A 278 -19.55 12.54 11.08
C ASN A 278 -20.77 12.12 10.22
N ASP A 279 -21.90 12.79 10.39
CA ASP A 279 -23.14 12.50 9.63
C ASP A 279 -23.01 12.60 8.09
N LYS A 280 -21.91 13.18 7.58
CA LYS A 280 -21.61 13.31 6.16
C LYS A 280 -20.64 12.24 5.65
N GLY A 281 -20.18 11.33 6.52
CA GLY A 281 -19.18 10.33 6.17
C GLY A 281 -17.74 10.85 6.20
N GLU A 282 -17.49 12.01 6.82
CA GLU A 282 -16.15 12.60 6.90
C GLU A 282 -15.45 12.19 8.20
N ASP A 283 -14.19 11.79 8.10
CA ASP A 283 -13.32 11.52 9.24
C ASP A 283 -12.89 12.83 9.92
N VAL A 284 -13.32 13.06 11.16
CA VAL A 284 -13.05 14.29 11.91
C VAL A 284 -12.31 14.02 13.23
N ILE A 285 -11.77 15.09 13.83
CA ILE A 285 -11.36 15.09 15.23
C ILE A 285 -12.59 15.35 16.08
N ALA A 286 -12.92 14.41 16.96
CA ALA A 286 -14.10 14.47 17.81
C ALA A 286 -13.74 14.36 19.30
N ILE A 287 -14.57 14.97 20.14
CA ILE A 287 -14.56 14.79 21.59
C ILE A 287 -15.95 14.29 21.98
N LEU A 288 -16.03 13.02 22.37
CA LEU A 288 -17.29 12.34 22.67
C LEU A 288 -17.42 12.06 24.17
N PRO A 289 -18.64 12.09 24.75
CA PRO A 289 -18.86 11.59 26.09
C PRO A 289 -18.41 10.12 26.19
N TRP A 290 -17.77 9.74 27.30
CA TRP A 290 -17.30 8.36 27.52
C TRP A 290 -18.39 7.31 27.26
N GLU A 291 -19.59 7.52 27.78
CA GLU A 291 -20.70 6.56 27.63
C GLU A 291 -21.12 6.36 26.16
N GLU A 292 -21.04 7.42 25.36
CA GLU A 292 -21.37 7.35 23.94
C GLU A 292 -20.31 6.58 23.16
N TRP A 293 -19.04 6.95 23.38
CA TRP A 293 -17.88 6.29 22.76
C TRP A 293 -17.82 4.81 23.17
N TRP A 294 -17.90 4.52 24.47
CA TRP A 294 -17.81 3.17 25.02
C TRP A 294 -18.98 2.27 24.60
N ALA A 295 -20.20 2.82 24.47
CA ALA A 295 -21.33 2.07 23.93
C ALA A 295 -21.15 1.77 22.44
N PHE A 296 -20.62 2.72 21.66
CA PHE A 296 -20.31 2.52 20.25
C PHE A 296 -19.28 1.40 20.06
N GLU A 297 -18.12 1.50 20.70
CA GLU A 297 -17.03 0.52 20.54
C GLU A 297 -17.45 -0.90 20.96
N GLN A 298 -18.31 -1.04 21.97
CA GLN A 298 -18.79 -2.36 22.42
C GLN A 298 -19.88 -2.98 21.54
N THR A 299 -20.72 -2.16 20.89
CA THR A 299 -21.99 -2.67 20.30
C THR A 299 -22.20 -2.32 18.84
N LYS A 300 -21.49 -1.32 18.32
CA LYS A 300 -21.69 -0.77 16.98
C LYS A 300 -20.43 -0.82 16.12
N ASP A 301 -19.24 -0.78 16.73
CA ASP A 301 -18.00 -0.95 15.96
C ASP A 301 -17.91 -2.40 15.45
N ASP A 302 -18.16 -2.54 14.16
CA ASP A 302 -18.19 -3.81 13.47
C ASP A 302 -16.78 -4.40 13.27
N SER A 303 -15.73 -3.62 13.53
CA SER A 303 -14.32 -4.03 13.51
C SER A 303 -13.89 -4.77 14.79
N ASN A 304 -14.76 -4.86 15.80
CA ASN A 304 -14.54 -5.55 17.09
C ASN A 304 -13.21 -5.17 17.77
N PRO A 305 -13.10 -3.90 18.21
CA PRO A 305 -11.87 -3.34 18.74
C PRO A 305 -11.45 -4.00 20.06
N GLN A 306 -10.15 -4.28 20.20
CA GLN A 306 -9.52 -4.57 21.47
C GLN A 306 -8.96 -3.28 22.06
N ILE A 307 -9.41 -2.92 23.26
CA ILE A 307 -9.08 -1.63 23.88
C ILE A 307 -8.25 -1.90 25.13
N ALA A 308 -7.11 -1.22 25.23
CA ALA A 308 -6.24 -1.23 26.40
C ALA A 308 -6.10 0.20 26.96
N LEU A 309 -6.32 0.34 28.26
CA LEU A 309 -6.01 1.57 28.97
C LEU A 309 -4.50 1.63 29.26
N LEU A 310 -3.88 2.75 28.90
CA LEU A 310 -2.50 3.09 29.18
C LEU A 310 -2.48 4.34 30.08
N PRO A 311 -2.48 4.14 31.42
CA PRO A 311 -2.49 5.26 32.35
C PRO A 311 -1.21 6.08 32.26
N LEU A 312 -1.33 7.41 32.27
CA LEU A 312 -0.17 8.29 32.44
C LEU A 312 0.41 8.14 33.84
N HIS A 313 1.74 8.23 33.94
CA HIS A 313 2.41 8.25 35.23
C HIS A 313 1.90 9.42 36.08
N PRO A 314 1.60 9.24 37.38
CA PRO A 314 1.06 10.31 38.23
C PRO A 314 1.88 11.61 38.19
N ASP A 315 3.21 11.50 38.11
CA ASP A 315 4.12 12.65 38.12
C ASP A 315 4.09 13.52 36.84
N VAL A 316 3.49 13.02 35.75
CA VAL A 316 3.36 13.79 34.49
C VAL A 316 1.94 14.32 34.27
N ARG A 317 1.04 14.13 35.25
CA ARG A 317 -0.33 14.64 35.20
C ARG A 317 -0.29 16.12 35.58
N CYS A 318 -0.72 16.99 34.67
CA CYS A 318 -0.82 18.44 34.87
C CYS A 318 -2.12 18.82 35.58
#